data_AF-A0A328V8R6-F1
#
_entry.id   AF-A0A328V8R6-F1
#
_cell.length_a   1.000
_cell.length_b   1.000
_cell.length_c   1.000
_cell.angle_alpha   90.00
_cell.angle_beta   90.00
_cell.angle_gamma   90.00
#
_symmetry.space_group_name_H-M   'P 1'
#
loop_
_entity.id
_entity.type
_entity.pdbx_description
1 polymer ?
#
loop_
_entity_poly.entity_id
_entity_poly.type
_entity_poly.pdbx_seq_one_letter_code
_entity_poly.pdbx_strand_id
1 'polypeptide(L)'
;MVSVDWTTFGLPASLEVGEDGFPRPGAVIRWARARAKQDDPSWTQKRLAQELGLTERAIYYLESRDVGLDSISLRRRLARLLTIPPLFLELASLEDPVDVGHLIKQYRLMKPKSHPLRSQRGLAHALCVSEKAVREMEQQKKGLDSLARRRLLAQLLEIPPAALGIATLEEARRHHAQRLHLLSLHPVNLDHGEIDPCSYEAYLQTLWDRNHATTAQDRIAELTTTLEKLRSVLPYKSGKDEETISALLCRYHHLSAHILRDQSQDEAALRELEKALRLAQRAENRSLLAVTSLRIGSVLRDRGSAYEALARIEAARGDHEAEQALRRQARADYEAALASYQRIRLLEQLPTE
;
A
#
# COMPACT_ATOMS: atom_id res chain seq x y z
N MET A 1 5.40 -3.41 29.81
CA MET A 1 4.82 -3.42 28.45
C MET A 1 5.48 -4.53 27.65
N VAL A 2 4.71 -5.40 27.00
CA VAL A 2 5.28 -6.46 26.14
C VAL A 2 5.84 -5.81 24.88
N SER A 3 7.15 -5.95 24.65
CA SER A 3 7.82 -5.43 23.44
C SER A 3 7.31 -6.18 22.20
N VAL A 4 7.18 -5.49 21.07
CA VAL A 4 6.91 -6.14 19.78
C VAL A 4 8.20 -6.82 19.32
N ASP A 5 8.14 -8.11 18.99
CA ASP A 5 9.27 -8.80 18.38
C ASP A 5 9.29 -8.55 16.87
N TRP A 6 10.04 -7.52 16.47
CA TRP A 6 10.19 -7.11 15.08
C TRP A 6 10.87 -8.17 14.20
N THR A 7 11.55 -9.15 14.79
CA THR A 7 12.18 -10.24 14.01
C THR A 7 11.17 -11.13 13.33
N THR A 8 10.01 -11.30 13.95
CA THR A 8 8.88 -12.04 13.37
C THR A 8 8.31 -11.38 12.12
N PHE A 9 8.61 -10.10 11.89
CA PHE A 9 8.28 -9.35 10.69
C PHE A 9 9.41 -9.34 9.64
N GLY A 10 10.51 -10.05 9.90
CA GLY A 10 11.66 -10.16 8.98
C GLY A 10 12.74 -9.10 9.16
N LEU A 11 12.67 -8.29 10.23
CA LEU A 11 13.77 -7.40 10.61
C LEU A 11 14.87 -8.16 11.37
N PRO A 12 16.14 -7.77 11.26
CA PRO A 12 17.20 -8.41 12.02
C PRO A 12 17.08 -8.08 13.51
N ALA A 13 17.40 -9.04 14.39
CA ALA A 13 17.36 -8.86 15.84
C ALA A 13 18.31 -7.76 16.36
N SER A 14 19.33 -7.42 15.58
CA SER A 14 20.30 -6.37 15.88
C SER A 14 19.79 -4.96 15.62
N LEU A 15 18.59 -4.79 15.05
CA LEU A 15 18.06 -3.47 14.73
C LEU A 15 17.63 -2.75 16.02
N GLU A 16 18.12 -1.52 16.20
CA GLU A 16 17.76 -0.69 17.34
C GLU A 16 16.27 -0.34 17.33
N VAL A 17 15.63 -0.47 18.50
CA VAL A 17 14.24 -0.08 18.74
C VAL A 17 14.25 1.27 19.47
N GLY A 18 13.43 2.21 19.02
CA GLY A 18 13.24 3.52 19.64
C GLY A 18 12.45 3.44 20.95
N GLU A 19 12.39 4.57 21.66
CA GLU A 19 11.64 4.69 22.92
C GLU A 19 10.13 4.45 22.76
N ASP A 20 9.61 4.68 21.55
CA ASP A 20 8.22 4.43 21.17
C ASP A 20 7.93 2.96 20.83
N GLY A 21 8.92 2.08 20.95
CA GLY A 21 8.84 0.65 20.67
C GLY A 21 8.85 0.28 19.18
N PHE A 22 8.95 1.25 18.27
CA PHE A 22 9.16 1.01 16.84
C PHE A 22 10.64 0.87 16.52
N PRO A 23 11.02 0.14 15.45
CA PRO A 23 12.40 0.13 15.00
C PRO A 23 12.82 1.55 14.59
N ARG A 24 14.07 1.93 14.88
CA ARG A 24 14.57 3.25 14.48
C ARG A 24 14.51 3.38 12.95
N PRO A 25 13.80 4.37 12.40
CA PRO A 25 13.48 4.38 10.98
C PRO A 25 14.72 4.52 10.10
N GLY A 26 15.75 5.25 10.53
CA GLY A 26 17.05 5.34 9.86
C GLY A 26 17.79 4.01 9.81
N ALA A 27 17.71 3.20 10.87
CA ALA A 27 18.27 1.86 10.90
C ALA A 27 17.53 0.92 9.94
N VAL A 28 16.19 0.99 9.90
CA VAL A 28 15.36 0.25 8.93
C VAL A 28 15.76 0.60 7.50
N ILE A 29 15.91 1.88 7.19
CA ILE A 29 16.26 2.36 5.84
C ILE A 29 17.65 1.89 5.44
N ARG A 30 18.63 1.95 6.35
CA ARG A 30 19.99 1.45 6.12
C ARG A 30 19.97 -0.05 5.81
N TRP A 31 19.25 -0.83 6.61
CA TRP A 31 19.10 -2.26 6.42
C TRP A 31 18.43 -2.58 5.07
N ALA A 32 17.31 -1.93 4.77
CA ALA A 32 16.58 -2.14 3.51
C ALA A 32 17.42 -1.77 2.29
N ARG A 33 18.18 -0.65 2.35
CA ARG A 33 19.12 -0.30 1.28
C ARG A 33 20.26 -1.30 1.16
N ALA A 34 20.84 -1.75 2.28
CA ALA A 34 21.90 -2.76 2.26
C ALA A 34 21.42 -4.07 1.63
N ARG A 35 20.16 -4.44 1.87
CA ARG A 35 19.51 -5.57 1.23
C ARG A 35 19.26 -5.34 -0.25
N ALA A 36 18.67 -4.21 -0.64
CA ALA A 36 18.51 -3.85 -2.05
C ALA A 36 19.85 -3.82 -2.81
N LYS A 37 20.95 -3.49 -2.12
CA LYS A 37 22.32 -3.55 -2.66
C LYS A 37 22.81 -4.97 -2.96
N GLN A 38 22.30 -5.98 -2.27
CA GLN A 38 22.63 -7.38 -2.57
C GLN A 38 22.06 -7.80 -3.92
N ASP A 39 20.86 -7.30 -4.25
CA ASP A 39 20.18 -7.59 -5.52
C ASP A 39 20.69 -6.67 -6.65
N ASP A 40 20.91 -5.39 -6.35
CA ASP A 40 21.46 -4.39 -7.27
C ASP A 40 22.57 -3.57 -6.59
N PRO A 41 23.86 -3.82 -6.91
CA PRO A 41 25.01 -3.13 -6.32
C PRO A 41 24.99 -1.60 -6.44
N SER A 42 24.17 -1.05 -7.33
CA SER A 42 24.02 0.39 -7.53
C SER A 42 23.35 1.11 -6.35
N TRP A 43 22.63 0.39 -5.48
CA TRP A 43 21.98 0.92 -4.27
C TRP A 43 22.96 1.39 -3.19
N THR A 44 23.58 2.54 -3.47
CA THR A 44 24.46 3.30 -2.61
C THR A 44 23.72 4.47 -1.95
N GLN A 45 24.32 5.09 -0.92
CA GLN A 45 23.76 6.32 -0.34
C GLN A 45 23.66 7.42 -1.42
N LYS A 46 24.68 7.54 -2.27
CA LYS A 46 24.66 8.42 -3.45
C LYS A 46 23.48 8.17 -4.38
N ARG A 47 23.19 6.92 -4.74
CA ARG A 47 22.04 6.59 -5.60
C ARG A 47 20.72 6.93 -4.92
N LEU A 48 20.54 6.54 -3.66
CA LEU A 48 19.34 6.88 -2.89
C LEU A 48 19.15 8.41 -2.77
N ALA A 49 20.24 9.16 -2.61
CA ALA A 49 20.22 10.61 -2.59
C ALA A 49 19.70 11.19 -3.92
N GLN A 50 20.18 10.67 -5.06
CA GLN A 50 19.71 11.06 -6.38
C GLN A 50 18.21 10.76 -6.56
N GLU A 51 17.78 9.55 -6.20
CA GLU A 51 16.38 9.13 -6.29
C GLU A 51 15.44 9.98 -5.43
N LEU A 52 15.94 10.54 -4.34
CA LEU A 52 15.15 11.39 -3.43
C LEU A 52 15.28 12.89 -3.72
N GLY A 53 16.25 13.31 -4.56
CA GLY A 53 16.59 14.72 -4.72
C GLY A 53 17.24 15.32 -3.47
N LEU A 54 18.02 14.53 -2.74
CA LEU A 54 18.74 14.91 -1.53
C LEU A 54 20.26 14.82 -1.75
N THR A 55 21.05 15.29 -0.78
CA THR A 55 22.50 15.09 -0.77
C THR A 55 22.86 13.75 -0.12
N GLU A 56 23.99 13.17 -0.51
CA GLU A 56 24.48 11.92 0.12
C GLU A 56 24.71 12.08 1.63
N ARG A 57 25.18 13.25 2.06
CA ARG A 57 25.32 13.60 3.49
C ARG A 57 23.96 13.62 4.22
N ALA A 58 22.90 14.07 3.56
CA ALA A 58 21.55 14.02 4.13
C ALA A 58 21.10 12.56 4.31
N ILE A 59 21.37 11.67 3.34
CA ILE A 59 21.08 10.24 3.47
C ILE A 59 21.87 9.61 4.62
N TYR A 60 23.16 9.96 4.77
CA TYR A 60 23.96 9.51 5.90
C TYR A 60 23.32 9.90 7.25
N TYR A 61 22.88 11.16 7.41
CA TYR A 61 22.24 11.59 8.66
C TYR A 61 20.86 10.99 8.87
N LEU A 62 20.11 10.78 7.80
CA LEU A 62 18.83 10.10 7.83
C LEU A 62 18.99 8.65 8.33
N GLU A 63 19.98 7.93 7.82
CA GLU A 63 20.24 6.54 8.22
C GLU A 63 20.91 6.40 9.60
N SER A 64 21.70 7.38 10.03
CA SER A 64 22.48 7.30 11.28
C SER A 64 21.84 7.99 12.47
N ARG A 65 21.01 9.00 12.23
CA ARG A 65 20.49 9.89 13.27
C ARG A 65 18.99 10.17 13.13
N ASP A 66 18.31 9.46 12.22
CA ASP A 66 16.89 9.65 11.92
C ASP A 66 16.52 11.08 11.46
N VAL A 67 17.51 11.85 10.98
CA VAL A 67 17.31 13.26 10.61
C VAL A 67 16.43 13.37 9.36
N GLY A 68 15.42 14.24 9.43
CA GLY A 68 14.47 14.47 8.33
C GLY A 68 13.34 13.44 8.25
N LEU A 69 13.38 12.39 9.09
CA LEU A 69 12.33 11.37 9.15
C LEU A 69 11.11 11.84 9.97
N ASP A 70 10.93 13.12 10.25
CA ASP A 70 9.61 13.63 10.67
C ASP A 70 8.66 13.80 9.47
N SER A 71 9.17 13.83 8.24
CA SER A 71 8.36 13.96 7.02
C SER A 71 7.69 12.65 6.61
N ILE A 72 6.37 12.61 6.64
CA ILE A 72 5.53 11.48 6.23
C ILE A 72 5.68 11.20 4.73
N SER A 73 5.66 12.25 3.89
CA SER A 73 5.89 12.12 2.44
C SER A 73 7.24 11.47 2.14
N LEU A 74 8.30 11.88 2.85
CA LEU A 74 9.63 11.29 2.69
C LEU A 74 9.62 9.81 3.11
N ARG A 75 9.05 9.47 4.28
CA ARG A 75 8.92 8.08 4.73
C ARG A 75 8.16 7.20 3.72
N ARG A 76 7.06 7.69 3.15
CA ARG A 76 6.30 6.95 2.12
C ARG A 76 7.08 6.77 0.83
N ARG A 77 7.88 7.76 0.43
CA ARG A 77 8.73 7.65 -0.76
C ARG A 77 9.85 6.63 -0.53
N LEU A 78 10.48 6.65 0.64
CA LEU A 78 11.45 5.64 1.06
C LEU A 78 10.84 4.24 1.09
N ALA A 79 9.63 4.11 1.66
CA ALA A 79 8.89 2.85 1.71
C ALA A 79 8.66 2.27 0.31
N ARG A 80 8.27 3.10 -0.66
CA ARG A 80 8.09 2.67 -2.06
C ARG A 80 9.41 2.32 -2.74
N LEU A 81 10.43 3.17 -2.58
CA LEU A 81 11.72 3.00 -3.28
C LEU A 81 12.48 1.76 -2.82
N LEU A 82 12.44 1.46 -1.52
CA LEU A 82 13.18 0.35 -0.91
C LEU A 82 12.26 -0.82 -0.53
N THR A 83 11.00 -0.79 -0.97
CA THR A 83 9.99 -1.81 -0.68
C THR A 83 9.87 -2.11 0.83
N ILE A 84 9.96 -1.06 1.66
CA ILE A 84 9.86 -1.18 3.12
C ILE A 84 8.37 -1.21 3.49
N PRO A 85 7.90 -2.21 4.27
CA PRO A 85 6.56 -2.18 4.83
C PRO A 85 6.28 -0.87 5.58
N PRO A 86 5.15 -0.17 5.31
CA PRO A 86 4.84 1.14 5.91
C PRO A 86 4.94 1.15 7.43
N LEU A 87 4.54 0.05 8.05
CA LEU A 87 4.56 -0.15 9.49
C LEU A 87 5.95 0.06 10.12
N PHE A 88 7.02 -0.32 9.42
CA PHE A 88 8.40 -0.14 9.92
C PHE A 88 8.86 1.32 9.92
N LEU A 89 8.14 2.18 9.22
CA LEU A 89 8.36 3.62 9.22
C LEU A 89 7.20 4.35 9.93
N GLU A 90 6.48 3.68 10.83
CA GLU A 90 5.37 4.26 11.61
C GLU A 90 4.22 4.80 10.72
N LEU A 91 4.07 4.27 9.51
CA LEU A 91 3.02 4.66 8.57
C LEU A 91 1.90 3.63 8.54
N ALA A 92 0.65 4.09 8.59
CA ALA A 92 -0.51 3.19 8.47
C ALA A 92 -0.68 2.64 7.05
N SER A 93 -0.31 3.42 6.02
CA SER A 93 -0.32 2.99 4.62
C SER A 93 0.65 3.81 3.76
N LEU A 94 0.88 3.34 2.52
CA LEU A 94 1.68 4.06 1.53
C LEU A 94 0.97 5.30 0.95
N GLU A 95 -0.34 5.39 1.13
CA GLU A 95 -1.17 6.49 0.63
C GLU A 95 -1.53 7.45 1.77
N ASP A 96 -1.76 8.71 1.42
CA ASP A 96 -2.31 9.64 2.41
C ASP A 96 -3.81 9.47 2.51
N PRO A 97 -4.41 9.39 3.71
CA PRO A 97 -5.85 9.40 3.84
C PRO A 97 -6.46 10.57 3.05
N VAL A 98 -7.55 10.26 2.34
CA VAL A 98 -8.25 11.23 1.51
C VAL A 98 -8.84 12.31 2.42
N ASP A 99 -8.12 13.42 2.49
CA ASP A 99 -8.50 14.66 3.17
C ASP A 99 -8.30 14.73 4.71
N VAL A 100 -7.05 14.51 5.13
CA VAL A 100 -6.59 14.73 6.52
C VAL A 100 -6.98 16.10 7.10
N GLY A 101 -6.95 17.16 6.29
CA GLY A 101 -7.31 18.51 6.72
C GLY A 101 -8.80 18.63 7.10
N HIS A 102 -9.68 18.09 6.26
CA HIS A 102 -11.12 18.03 6.55
C HIS A 102 -11.41 17.17 7.78
N LEU A 103 -10.74 16.03 7.93
CA LEU A 103 -10.88 15.16 9.10
C LEU A 103 -10.55 15.89 10.40
N ILE A 104 -9.45 16.63 10.44
CA ILE A 104 -9.06 17.47 11.59
C ILE A 104 -10.15 18.49 11.91
N LYS A 105 -10.66 19.18 10.89
CA LYS A 105 -11.76 20.14 11.04
C LYS A 105 -13.01 19.50 11.61
N GLN A 106 -13.39 18.31 11.12
CA GLN A 106 -14.56 17.58 11.58
C GLN A 106 -14.45 17.22 13.07
N TYR A 107 -13.37 16.55 13.46
CA TYR A 107 -13.16 16.15 14.87
C TYR A 107 -13.06 17.35 15.80
N ARG A 108 -12.43 18.44 15.34
CA ARG A 108 -12.43 19.70 16.07
C ARG A 108 -13.85 20.20 16.34
N LEU A 109 -14.70 20.25 15.32
CA LEU A 109 -16.07 20.76 15.44
C LEU A 109 -17.00 19.83 16.25
N MET A 110 -16.64 18.55 16.37
CA MET A 110 -17.35 17.58 17.22
C MET A 110 -17.08 17.79 18.73
N LYS A 111 -16.00 18.45 19.12
CA LYS A 111 -15.75 18.78 20.53
C LYS A 111 -16.88 19.65 21.11
N PRO A 112 -17.23 19.53 22.41
CA PRO A 112 -18.30 20.32 23.03
C PRO A 112 -18.15 21.83 22.78
N LYS A 113 -19.26 22.58 22.75
CA LYS A 113 -19.24 24.05 22.49
C LYS A 113 -18.32 24.83 23.43
N SER A 114 -18.20 24.38 24.69
CA SER A 114 -17.32 24.95 25.71
C SER A 114 -15.86 24.50 25.60
N HIS A 115 -15.55 23.50 24.78
CA HIS A 115 -14.21 22.93 24.71
C HIS A 115 -13.25 23.87 23.96
N PRO A 116 -12.09 24.23 24.53
CA PRO A 116 -11.18 25.22 23.94
C PRO A 116 -10.71 24.83 22.53
N LEU A 117 -10.41 23.54 22.34
CA LEU A 117 -9.98 23.02 21.03
C LEU A 117 -11.04 23.15 19.94
N ARG A 118 -12.33 23.33 20.25
CA ARG A 118 -13.38 23.46 19.22
C ARG A 118 -13.12 24.65 18.31
N SER A 119 -12.44 25.70 18.78
CA SER A 119 -12.07 26.86 17.98
C SER A 119 -10.70 26.68 17.31
N GLN A 120 -10.51 27.26 16.10
CA GLN A 120 -9.19 27.26 15.45
C GLN A 120 -8.13 27.94 16.33
N ARG A 121 -8.50 29.03 17.04
CA ARG A 121 -7.64 29.73 17.99
C ARG A 121 -7.20 28.85 19.17
N GLY A 122 -8.12 28.12 19.77
CA GLY A 122 -7.80 27.24 20.90
C GLY A 122 -6.92 26.05 20.48
N LEU A 123 -7.17 25.48 19.29
CA LEU A 123 -6.28 24.46 18.73
C LEU A 123 -4.89 25.04 18.40
N ALA A 124 -4.83 26.25 17.86
CA ALA A 124 -3.56 26.94 17.56
C ALA A 124 -2.71 27.15 18.81
N HIS A 125 -3.33 27.58 19.91
CA HIS A 125 -2.68 27.70 21.21
C HIS A 125 -2.13 26.36 21.72
N ALA A 126 -2.92 25.29 21.65
CA ALA A 126 -2.50 23.96 22.08
C ALA A 126 -1.33 23.40 21.25
N LEU A 127 -1.26 23.76 19.96
CA LEU A 127 -0.19 23.36 19.05
C LEU A 127 1.01 24.32 19.04
N CYS A 128 0.96 25.43 19.77
CA CYS A 128 1.94 26.52 19.71
C CYS A 128 2.18 27.05 18.28
N VAL A 129 1.11 27.23 17.50
CA VAL A 129 1.15 27.79 16.13
C VAL A 129 0.14 28.93 15.98
N SER A 130 0.13 29.60 14.83
CA SER A 130 -0.88 30.64 14.54
C SER A 130 -2.23 30.04 14.15
N GLU A 131 -3.32 30.78 14.39
CA GLU A 131 -4.66 30.39 13.92
C GLU A 131 -4.70 30.23 12.38
N LYS A 132 -3.97 31.08 11.66
CA LYS A 132 -3.79 30.96 10.21
C LYS A 132 -3.18 29.60 9.84
N ALA A 133 -2.16 29.13 10.56
CA ALA A 133 -1.57 27.82 10.30
C ALA A 133 -2.58 26.67 10.52
N VAL A 134 -3.45 26.77 11.52
CA VAL A 134 -4.55 25.81 11.72
C VAL A 134 -5.54 25.84 10.55
N ARG A 135 -5.92 27.03 10.09
CA ARG A 135 -6.78 27.17 8.91
C ARG A 135 -6.16 26.55 7.66
N GLU A 136 -4.86 26.78 7.45
CA GLU A 136 -4.12 26.18 6.32
C GLU A 136 -3.95 24.66 6.45
N MET A 137 -3.79 24.12 7.66
CA MET A 137 -3.83 22.68 7.93
C MET A 137 -5.18 22.09 7.51
N GLU A 138 -6.28 22.71 7.92
CA GLU A 138 -7.64 22.21 7.64
C GLU A 138 -8.05 22.33 6.17
N GLN A 139 -7.67 23.43 5.51
CA GLN A 139 -8.15 23.73 4.15
C GLN A 139 -7.17 23.30 3.05
N GLN A 140 -5.87 23.36 3.33
CA GLN A 140 -4.82 23.20 2.32
C GLN A 140 -3.86 22.06 2.66
N LYS A 141 -4.08 21.36 3.78
CA LYS A 141 -3.20 20.28 4.29
C LYS A 141 -1.76 20.73 4.57
N LYS A 142 -1.51 22.04 4.63
CA LYS A 142 -0.18 22.59 4.82
C LYS A 142 0.34 22.29 6.22
N GLY A 143 1.58 21.85 6.31
CA GLY A 143 2.20 21.50 7.58
C GLY A 143 1.70 20.19 8.18
N LEU A 144 0.83 19.44 7.51
CA LEU A 144 0.45 18.09 7.91
C LEU A 144 1.44 17.02 7.40
N ASP A 145 2.62 17.39 6.91
CA ASP A 145 3.63 16.40 6.55
C ASP A 145 4.46 15.93 7.74
N SER A 146 4.36 16.60 8.90
CA SER A 146 5.07 16.25 10.13
C SER A 146 4.37 15.13 10.90
N LEU A 147 5.08 14.03 11.15
CA LEU A 147 4.60 12.88 11.90
C LEU A 147 4.33 13.26 13.36
N ALA A 148 5.27 13.96 14.01
CA ALA A 148 5.10 14.45 15.37
C ALA A 148 3.86 15.34 15.51
N ARG A 149 3.61 16.22 14.53
CA ARG A 149 2.41 17.07 14.53
C ARG A 149 1.12 16.26 14.36
N ARG A 150 1.10 15.28 13.46
CA ARG A 150 -0.08 14.41 13.30
C ARG A 150 -0.36 13.58 14.56
N ARG A 151 0.69 13.13 15.27
CA ARG A 151 0.55 12.44 16.57
C ARG A 151 -0.09 13.34 17.62
N LEU A 152 0.40 14.57 17.73
CA LEU A 152 -0.15 15.55 18.66
C LEU A 152 -1.61 15.89 18.33
N LEU A 153 -1.94 16.03 17.04
CA LEU A 153 -3.33 16.23 16.59
C LEU A 153 -4.22 15.02 16.92
N ALA A 154 -3.73 13.80 16.71
CA ALA A 154 -4.44 12.56 17.06
C ALA A 154 -4.81 12.56 18.54
N GLN A 155 -3.84 12.90 19.40
CA GLN A 155 -4.04 12.94 20.85
C GLN A 155 -4.98 14.06 21.28
N LEU A 156 -4.75 15.30 20.81
CA LEU A 156 -5.55 16.47 21.22
C LEU A 156 -7.01 16.37 20.77
N LEU A 157 -7.26 15.85 19.58
CA LEU A 157 -8.60 15.78 18.99
C LEU A 157 -9.25 14.41 19.16
N GLU A 158 -8.57 13.44 19.76
CA GLU A 158 -9.00 12.04 19.86
C GLU A 158 -9.30 11.43 18.47
N ILE A 159 -8.48 11.76 17.48
CA ILE A 159 -8.56 11.16 16.14
C ILE A 159 -7.79 9.84 16.18
N PRO A 160 -8.37 8.72 15.71
CA PRO A 160 -7.61 7.48 15.55
C PRO A 160 -6.33 7.71 14.73
N PRO A 161 -5.13 7.36 15.21
CA PRO A 161 -3.87 7.68 14.53
C PRO A 161 -3.79 7.19 13.08
N ALA A 162 -4.34 6.00 12.78
CA ALA A 162 -4.41 5.48 11.41
C ALA A 162 -5.22 6.38 10.45
N ALA A 163 -6.23 7.09 10.94
CA ALA A 163 -6.99 8.05 10.13
C ALA A 163 -6.16 9.29 9.76
N LEU A 164 -5.06 9.54 10.50
CA LEU A 164 -4.03 10.52 10.16
C LEU A 164 -2.82 9.87 9.47
N GLY A 165 -2.91 8.62 9.03
CA GLY A 165 -1.85 7.90 8.32
C GLY A 165 -0.70 7.42 9.22
N ILE A 166 -0.88 7.41 10.55
CA ILE A 166 0.13 7.01 11.53
C ILE A 166 -0.18 5.60 12.03
N ALA A 167 0.81 4.71 11.98
CA ALA A 167 0.68 3.40 12.62
C ALA A 167 0.96 3.48 14.13
N THR A 168 0.25 2.66 14.89
CA THR A 168 0.44 2.48 16.34
C THR A 168 1.06 1.13 16.66
N LEU A 169 1.71 1.00 17.83
CA LEU A 169 2.19 -0.31 18.31
C LEU A 169 1.05 -1.31 18.47
N GLU A 170 -0.14 -0.85 18.85
CA GLU A 170 -1.29 -1.72 18.99
C GLU A 170 -1.73 -2.27 17.63
N GLU A 171 -1.69 -1.46 16.57
CA GLU A 171 -1.90 -1.94 15.21
C GLU A 171 -0.79 -2.90 14.78
N ALA A 172 0.48 -2.61 15.09
CA ALA A 172 1.58 -3.53 14.83
C ALA A 172 1.35 -4.89 15.50
N ARG A 173 0.90 -4.89 16.76
CA ARG A 173 0.54 -6.10 17.50
C ARG A 173 -0.68 -6.80 16.92
N ARG A 174 -1.71 -6.07 16.50
CA ARG A 174 -2.89 -6.65 15.83
C ARG A 174 -2.50 -7.33 14.52
N HIS A 175 -1.66 -6.68 13.71
CA HIS A 175 -1.08 -7.29 12.51
C HIS A 175 -0.23 -8.52 12.85
N HIS A 176 0.57 -8.46 13.91
CA HIS A 176 1.36 -9.61 14.37
C HIS A 176 0.46 -10.77 14.78
N ALA A 177 -0.56 -10.51 15.60
CA ALA A 177 -1.50 -11.51 16.09
C ALA A 177 -2.34 -12.11 14.97
N GLN A 178 -2.82 -11.29 14.03
CA GLN A 178 -3.50 -11.76 12.82
C GLN A 178 -2.57 -12.62 11.97
N ARG A 179 -1.31 -12.20 11.78
CA ARG A 179 -0.32 -12.96 11.02
C ARG A 179 0.04 -14.27 11.71
N LEU A 180 0.26 -14.29 13.02
CA LEU A 180 0.46 -15.51 13.78
C LEU A 180 -0.78 -16.40 13.73
N HIS A 181 -1.98 -15.82 13.79
CA HIS A 181 -3.22 -16.56 13.62
C HIS A 181 -3.26 -17.21 12.23
N LEU A 182 -2.98 -16.47 11.16
CA LEU A 182 -2.90 -16.97 9.79
C LEU A 182 -1.79 -18.00 9.57
N LEU A 183 -0.65 -17.90 10.28
CA LEU A 183 0.44 -18.88 10.24
C LEU A 183 0.13 -20.12 11.12
N SER A 184 -0.68 -19.96 12.16
CA SER A 184 -1.17 -21.03 13.03
C SER A 184 -2.36 -21.77 12.44
N LEU A 185 -3.05 -21.16 11.49
CA LEU A 185 -3.86 -21.87 10.51
C LEU A 185 -2.88 -22.72 9.69
N HIS A 186 -2.63 -23.94 10.16
CA HIS A 186 -2.31 -25.07 9.28
C HIS A 186 -3.23 -25.02 8.07
N PRO A 187 -2.77 -25.45 6.87
CA PRO A 187 -3.42 -25.20 5.58
C PRO A 187 -4.89 -25.37 5.81
N VAL A 188 -5.63 -24.27 5.63
CA VAL A 188 -7.04 -24.11 5.98
C VAL A 188 -7.67 -25.50 5.93
N ASN A 189 -8.22 -25.98 7.05
CA ASN A 189 -8.97 -27.22 7.02
C ASN A 189 -10.17 -26.93 6.12
N LEU A 190 -9.95 -27.18 4.84
CA LEU A 190 -10.71 -26.74 3.69
C LEU A 190 -11.86 -27.71 3.50
N ASP A 191 -12.47 -28.09 4.61
CA ASP A 191 -13.59 -29.00 4.68
C ASP A 191 -14.83 -28.32 4.10
N HIS A 192 -15.71 -29.15 3.57
CA HIS A 192 -16.53 -28.89 2.41
C HIS A 192 -17.52 -27.71 2.52
N GLY A 193 -17.52 -26.82 1.52
CA GLY A 193 -18.71 -26.02 1.19
C GLY A 193 -18.45 -24.65 0.56
N GLU A 194 -17.83 -23.74 1.31
CA GLU A 194 -17.88 -22.32 0.97
C GLU A 194 -16.48 -21.71 0.92
N ILE A 195 -16.13 -21.13 -0.23
CA ILE A 195 -14.90 -20.34 -0.37
C ILE A 195 -15.23 -18.91 0.01
N ASP A 196 -14.55 -18.41 1.04
CA ASP A 196 -14.49 -17.00 1.35
C ASP A 196 -13.32 -16.35 0.57
N PRO A 197 -13.59 -15.57 -0.49
CA PRO A 197 -12.53 -14.94 -1.27
C PRO A 197 -11.64 -14.01 -0.45
N CYS A 198 -12.17 -13.39 0.62
CA CYS A 198 -11.41 -12.47 1.46
C CYS A 198 -10.27 -13.19 2.20
N SER A 199 -10.54 -14.38 2.73
CA SER A 199 -9.52 -15.21 3.39
C SER A 199 -8.39 -15.61 2.44
N TYR A 200 -8.73 -15.99 1.20
CA TYR A 200 -7.71 -16.34 0.20
C TYR A 200 -6.93 -15.12 -0.30
N GLU A 201 -7.56 -13.94 -0.39
CA GLU A 201 -6.87 -12.70 -0.74
C GLU A 201 -5.86 -12.30 0.35
N ALA A 202 -6.28 -12.36 1.62
CA ALA A 202 -5.40 -12.10 2.76
C ALA A 202 -4.22 -13.09 2.82
N TYR A 203 -4.50 -14.36 2.52
CA TYR A 203 -3.44 -15.37 2.44
C TYR A 203 -2.48 -15.10 1.28
N LEU A 204 -2.99 -14.76 0.10
CA LEU A 204 -2.17 -14.39 -1.04
C LEU A 204 -1.27 -13.20 -0.75
N GLN A 205 -1.79 -12.18 -0.06
CA GLN A 205 -1.00 -11.02 0.37
C GLN A 205 0.12 -11.45 1.32
N THR A 206 -0.16 -12.35 2.26
CA THR A 206 0.86 -12.88 3.18
C THR A 206 1.98 -13.59 2.43
N LEU A 207 1.63 -14.36 1.39
CA LEU A 207 2.62 -15.04 0.55
C LEU A 207 3.45 -14.06 -0.28
N TRP A 208 2.83 -13.00 -0.83
CA TRP A 208 3.56 -11.92 -1.51
C TRP A 208 4.53 -11.21 -0.57
N ASP A 209 4.07 -10.81 0.61
CA ASP A 209 4.90 -10.13 1.61
C ASP A 209 6.09 -11.01 2.01
N ARG A 210 5.87 -12.31 2.20
CA ARG A 210 6.95 -13.27 2.46
C ARG A 210 7.91 -13.38 1.29
N ASN A 211 7.40 -13.51 0.07
CA ASN A 211 8.24 -13.62 -1.13
C ASN A 211 9.12 -12.38 -1.30
N HIS A 212 8.57 -11.19 -1.04
CA HIS A 212 9.34 -9.95 -1.01
C HIS A 212 10.32 -9.88 0.16
N ALA A 213 9.97 -10.43 1.33
CA ALA A 213 10.81 -10.40 2.52
C ALA A 213 11.95 -11.44 2.53
N THR A 214 11.85 -12.53 1.78
CA THR A 214 12.92 -13.52 1.61
C THR A 214 12.71 -14.25 0.29
N THR A 215 11.98 -15.37 0.33
CA THR A 215 11.47 -16.13 -0.80
C THR A 215 10.28 -16.96 -0.30
N ALA A 216 9.28 -17.17 -1.14
CA ALA A 216 8.14 -18.05 -0.84
C ALA A 216 8.27 -19.44 -1.52
N GLN A 217 9.48 -19.81 -1.94
CA GLN A 217 9.74 -21.09 -2.63
C GLN A 217 9.29 -22.31 -1.81
N ASP A 218 9.46 -22.30 -0.49
CA ASP A 218 9.02 -23.39 0.39
C ASP A 218 7.48 -23.57 0.42
N ARG A 219 6.74 -22.62 -0.17
CA ARG A 219 5.27 -22.60 -0.21
C ARG A 219 4.69 -22.96 -1.57
N ILE A 220 5.50 -23.35 -2.57
CA ILE A 220 5.00 -23.74 -3.90
C ILE A 220 3.97 -24.89 -3.81
N ALA A 221 4.22 -25.88 -2.95
CA ALA A 221 3.29 -26.99 -2.75
C ALA A 221 1.92 -26.50 -2.22
N GLU A 222 1.94 -25.63 -1.21
CA GLU A 222 0.72 -25.04 -0.63
C GLU A 222 -0.02 -24.13 -1.63
N LEU A 223 0.74 -23.38 -2.43
CA LEU A 223 0.20 -22.54 -3.50
C LEU A 223 -0.49 -23.39 -4.58
N THR A 224 0.11 -24.54 -4.93
CA THR A 224 -0.48 -25.52 -5.86
C THR A 224 -1.79 -26.09 -5.32
N THR A 225 -1.81 -26.52 -4.05
CA THR A 225 -3.05 -27.00 -3.41
C THR A 225 -4.14 -25.91 -3.39
N THR A 226 -3.76 -24.67 -3.11
CA THR A 226 -4.67 -23.51 -3.12
C THR A 226 -5.26 -23.27 -4.51
N LEU A 227 -4.43 -23.29 -5.55
CA LEU A 227 -4.85 -23.18 -6.95
C LEU A 227 -5.82 -24.29 -7.34
N GLU A 228 -5.53 -25.54 -6.96
CA GLU A 228 -6.40 -26.69 -7.25
C GLU A 228 -7.76 -26.54 -6.60
N LYS A 229 -7.82 -26.08 -5.33
CA LYS A 229 -9.09 -25.86 -4.64
C LYS A 229 -9.90 -24.71 -5.25
N LEU A 230 -9.28 -23.57 -5.54
CA LEU A 230 -9.99 -22.46 -6.19
C LEU A 230 -10.48 -22.86 -7.60
N ARG A 231 -9.71 -23.68 -8.31
CA ARG A 231 -10.09 -24.19 -9.63
C ARG A 231 -11.24 -25.19 -9.57
N SER A 232 -11.30 -26.04 -8.55
CA SER A 232 -12.36 -27.05 -8.42
C SER A 232 -13.74 -26.44 -8.18
N VAL A 233 -13.82 -25.25 -7.58
CA VAL A 233 -15.09 -24.57 -7.33
C VAL A 233 -15.58 -23.69 -8.48
N LEU A 234 -14.67 -23.24 -9.35
CA LEU A 234 -14.97 -22.28 -10.40
C LEU A 234 -16.13 -22.72 -11.32
N PRO A 235 -16.27 -24.01 -11.70
CA PRO A 235 -17.40 -24.48 -12.52
C PRO A 235 -18.78 -24.31 -11.87
N TYR A 236 -18.83 -24.17 -10.54
CA TYR A 236 -20.07 -24.06 -9.76
C TYR A 236 -20.43 -22.62 -9.40
N LYS A 237 -19.68 -21.65 -9.93
CA LYS A 237 -19.85 -20.23 -9.65
C LYS A 237 -20.24 -19.51 -10.93
N SER A 238 -21.04 -18.46 -10.80
CA SER A 238 -21.54 -17.67 -11.93
C SER A 238 -21.59 -16.19 -11.57
N GLY A 239 -21.57 -15.34 -12.60
CA GLY A 239 -21.62 -13.89 -12.45
C GLY A 239 -20.49 -13.36 -11.58
N LYS A 240 -20.82 -12.53 -10.59
CA LYS A 240 -19.83 -11.82 -9.76
C LYS A 240 -18.91 -12.74 -8.94
N ASP A 241 -19.41 -13.90 -8.53
CA ASP A 241 -18.61 -14.89 -7.80
C ASP A 241 -17.56 -15.52 -8.73
N GLU A 242 -17.94 -15.81 -9.97
CA GLU A 242 -17.04 -16.36 -11.00
C GLU A 242 -15.95 -15.35 -11.37
N GLU A 243 -16.32 -14.08 -11.53
CA GLU A 243 -15.37 -12.98 -11.74
C GLU A 243 -14.38 -12.87 -10.58
N THR A 244 -14.88 -12.89 -9.35
CA THR A 244 -14.07 -12.75 -8.13
C THR A 244 -13.08 -13.91 -7.99
N ILE A 245 -13.53 -15.14 -8.17
CA ILE A 245 -12.66 -16.33 -8.07
C ILE A 245 -11.69 -16.40 -9.25
N SER A 246 -12.10 -16.00 -10.45
CA SER A 246 -11.20 -15.91 -11.62
C SER A 246 -10.08 -14.87 -11.38
N ALA A 247 -10.43 -13.70 -10.83
CA ALA A 247 -9.47 -12.67 -10.47
C ALA A 247 -8.49 -13.14 -9.37
N LEU A 248 -9.00 -13.87 -8.37
CA LEU A 248 -8.19 -14.45 -7.31
C LEU A 248 -7.21 -15.51 -7.86
N LEU A 249 -7.70 -16.47 -8.66
CA LEU A 249 -6.88 -17.47 -9.35
C LEU A 249 -5.78 -16.81 -10.20
N CYS A 250 -6.13 -15.74 -10.94
CA CYS A 250 -5.18 -14.98 -11.74
C CYS A 250 -4.00 -14.47 -10.91
N ARG A 251 -4.28 -13.87 -9.74
CA ARG A 251 -3.23 -13.32 -8.86
C ARG A 251 -2.39 -14.42 -8.17
N TYR A 252 -2.96 -15.59 -7.87
CA TYR A 252 -2.18 -16.75 -7.41
C TYR A 252 -1.23 -17.26 -8.50
N HIS A 253 -1.68 -17.33 -9.75
CA HIS A 253 -0.80 -17.67 -10.88
C HIS A 253 0.30 -16.62 -11.09
N HIS A 254 0.05 -15.33 -10.84
CA HIS A 254 1.11 -14.31 -10.88
C HIS A 254 2.19 -14.56 -9.83
N LEU A 255 1.82 -14.96 -8.61
CA LEU A 255 2.78 -15.28 -7.56
C LEU A 255 3.59 -16.53 -7.92
N SER A 256 2.93 -17.59 -8.37
CA SER A 256 3.57 -18.82 -8.85
C SER A 256 4.61 -18.52 -9.94
N ALA A 257 4.21 -17.74 -10.96
CA ALA A 257 5.10 -17.33 -12.02
C ALA A 257 6.29 -16.49 -11.54
N HIS A 258 6.08 -15.62 -10.54
CA HIS A 258 7.16 -14.82 -9.98
C HIS A 258 8.20 -15.70 -9.28
N ILE A 259 7.74 -16.65 -8.46
CA ILE A 259 8.62 -17.60 -7.77
C ILE A 259 9.40 -18.46 -8.78
N LEU A 260 8.74 -18.94 -9.84
CA LEU A 260 9.37 -19.74 -10.90
C LEU A 260 10.40 -18.94 -11.70
N ARG A 261 10.11 -17.67 -12.02
CA ARG A 261 11.06 -16.77 -12.67
C ARG A 261 12.29 -16.55 -11.79
N ASP A 262 12.10 -16.34 -10.49
CA ASP A 262 13.22 -16.17 -9.54
C ASP A 262 14.09 -17.46 -9.45
N GLN A 263 13.55 -18.62 -9.84
CA GLN A 263 14.27 -19.89 -9.99
C GLN A 263 14.87 -20.11 -11.40
N SER A 264 14.83 -19.10 -12.27
CA SER A 264 15.23 -19.20 -13.69
C SER A 264 14.45 -20.26 -14.48
N GLN A 265 13.21 -20.57 -14.06
CA GLN A 265 12.31 -21.49 -14.75
C GLN A 265 11.34 -20.72 -15.66
N ASP A 266 11.88 -19.96 -16.61
CA ASP A 266 11.11 -19.00 -17.42
C ASP A 266 9.95 -19.64 -18.19
N GLU A 267 10.16 -20.84 -18.74
CA GLU A 267 9.11 -21.59 -19.45
C GLU A 267 7.94 -21.98 -18.53
N ALA A 268 8.25 -22.33 -17.28
CA ALA A 268 7.22 -22.65 -16.30
C ALA A 268 6.47 -21.37 -15.87
N ALA A 269 7.20 -20.27 -15.66
CA ALA A 269 6.61 -18.98 -15.36
C ALA A 269 5.67 -18.49 -16.47
N LEU A 270 6.06 -18.64 -17.74
CA LEU A 270 5.21 -18.29 -18.89
C LEU A 270 3.92 -19.12 -18.92
N ARG A 271 3.99 -20.44 -18.70
CA ARG A 271 2.79 -21.29 -18.64
C ARG A 271 1.82 -20.86 -17.53
N GLU A 272 2.33 -20.44 -16.38
CA GLU A 272 1.51 -19.91 -15.30
C GLU A 272 0.85 -18.57 -15.69
N LEU A 273 1.60 -17.67 -16.35
CA LEU A 273 1.06 -16.39 -16.79
C LEU A 273 0.05 -16.50 -17.94
N GLU A 274 0.17 -17.50 -18.81
CA GLU A 274 -0.85 -17.80 -19.83
C GLU A 274 -2.16 -18.26 -19.19
N LYS A 275 -2.11 -19.04 -18.11
CA LYS A 275 -3.30 -19.38 -17.32
C LYS A 275 -3.89 -18.11 -16.70
N ALA A 276 -3.06 -17.26 -16.10
CA ALA A 276 -3.49 -15.98 -15.53
C ALA A 276 -4.16 -15.08 -16.57
N LEU A 277 -3.67 -15.08 -17.81
CA LEU A 277 -4.23 -14.27 -18.90
C LEU A 277 -5.66 -14.70 -19.23
N ARG A 278 -5.89 -16.00 -19.40
CA ARG A 278 -7.23 -16.56 -19.65
C ARG A 278 -8.20 -16.23 -18.52
N LEU A 279 -7.72 -16.27 -17.27
CA LEU A 279 -8.53 -15.94 -16.09
C LEU A 279 -8.84 -14.44 -16.00
N ALA A 280 -7.90 -13.57 -16.34
CA ALA A 280 -8.13 -12.13 -16.41
C ALA A 280 -9.14 -11.76 -17.50
N GLN A 281 -9.11 -12.46 -18.64
CA GLN A 281 -10.12 -12.33 -19.71
C GLN A 281 -11.50 -12.78 -19.21
N ARG A 282 -11.57 -13.94 -18.55
CA ARG A 282 -12.81 -14.49 -17.99
C ARG A 282 -13.41 -13.62 -16.88
N ALA A 283 -12.57 -12.94 -16.11
CA ALA A 283 -13.00 -11.99 -15.09
C ALA A 283 -13.36 -10.60 -15.66
N GLU A 284 -13.26 -10.41 -16.99
CA GLU A 284 -13.42 -9.13 -17.70
C GLU A 284 -12.62 -7.97 -17.07
N ASN A 285 -11.50 -8.29 -16.43
CA ASN A 285 -10.73 -7.34 -15.63
C ASN A 285 -9.54 -6.78 -16.41
N ARG A 286 -9.73 -5.61 -17.03
CA ARG A 286 -8.71 -4.92 -17.84
C ARG A 286 -7.42 -4.62 -17.08
N SER A 287 -7.52 -4.27 -15.80
CA SER A 287 -6.34 -4.00 -14.98
C SER A 287 -5.51 -5.29 -14.79
N LEU A 288 -6.16 -6.43 -14.53
CA LEU A 288 -5.47 -7.72 -14.45
C LEU A 288 -4.89 -8.16 -15.79
N LEU A 289 -5.54 -7.86 -16.92
CA LEU A 289 -4.98 -8.09 -18.25
C LEU A 289 -3.69 -7.31 -18.48
N ALA A 290 -3.68 -6.02 -18.15
CA ALA A 290 -2.49 -5.19 -18.27
C ALA A 290 -1.35 -5.70 -17.37
N VAL A 291 -1.63 -5.99 -16.10
CA VAL A 291 -0.64 -6.54 -15.15
C VAL A 291 -0.08 -7.89 -15.64
N THR A 292 -0.94 -8.79 -16.11
CA THR A 292 -0.51 -10.10 -16.64
C THR A 292 0.39 -9.93 -17.86
N SER A 293 0.03 -9.01 -18.75
CA SER A 293 0.78 -8.71 -19.97
C SER A 293 2.17 -8.14 -19.67
N LEU A 294 2.27 -7.23 -18.68
CA LEU A 294 3.57 -6.71 -18.21
C LEU A 294 4.44 -7.80 -17.58
N ARG A 295 3.84 -8.71 -16.81
CA ARG A 295 4.56 -9.84 -16.21
C ARG A 295 5.09 -10.80 -17.28
N ILE A 296 4.31 -11.10 -18.32
CA ILE A 296 4.78 -11.91 -19.46
C ILE A 296 5.94 -11.22 -20.17
N GLY A 297 5.80 -9.92 -20.47
CA GLY A 297 6.88 -9.14 -21.08
C GLY A 297 8.16 -9.14 -20.25
N SER A 298 8.04 -9.10 -18.92
CA SER A 298 9.18 -9.18 -18.01
C SER A 298 9.90 -10.52 -18.12
N VAL A 299 9.17 -11.65 -18.08
CA VAL A 299 9.77 -12.99 -18.22
C VAL A 299 10.42 -13.17 -19.62
N LEU A 300 9.76 -12.71 -20.69
CA LEU A 300 10.30 -12.78 -22.05
C LEU A 300 11.58 -11.96 -22.21
N ARG A 301 11.66 -10.80 -21.57
CA ARG A 301 12.88 -9.99 -21.55
C ARG A 301 14.01 -10.72 -20.85
N ASP A 302 13.74 -11.31 -19.69
CA ASP A 302 14.74 -12.01 -18.90
C ASP A 302 15.26 -13.26 -19.64
N ARG A 303 14.43 -13.89 -20.48
CA ARG A 303 14.78 -14.97 -21.43
C ARG A 303 15.56 -14.51 -22.68
N GLY A 304 15.64 -13.21 -22.95
CA GLY A 304 16.33 -12.65 -24.13
C GLY A 304 15.44 -12.46 -25.38
N SER A 305 14.13 -12.66 -25.28
CA SER A 305 13.15 -12.46 -26.37
C SER A 305 12.69 -10.99 -26.44
N ALA A 306 13.61 -10.07 -26.75
CA ALA A 306 13.38 -8.62 -26.67
C ALA A 306 12.20 -8.12 -27.52
N TYR A 307 11.99 -8.67 -28.72
CA TYR A 307 10.89 -8.27 -29.61
C TYR A 307 9.51 -8.68 -29.08
N GLU A 308 9.38 -9.91 -28.56
CA GLU A 308 8.12 -10.39 -27.97
C GLU A 308 7.81 -9.66 -26.65
N ALA A 309 8.85 -9.38 -25.86
CA ALA A 309 8.72 -8.57 -24.65
C ALA A 309 8.18 -7.17 -24.95
N LEU A 310 8.74 -6.51 -25.97
CA LEU A 310 8.31 -5.17 -26.39
C LEU A 310 6.84 -5.17 -26.84
N ALA A 311 6.46 -6.07 -27.74
CA ALA A 311 5.08 -6.19 -28.22
C ALA A 311 4.08 -6.42 -27.07
N ARG A 312 4.47 -7.22 -26.07
CA ARG A 312 3.62 -7.50 -24.91
C ARG A 312 3.47 -6.30 -23.97
N ILE A 313 4.52 -5.53 -23.76
CA ILE A 313 4.52 -4.31 -22.94
C ILE A 313 3.70 -3.21 -23.63
N GLU A 314 3.81 -3.08 -24.95
CA GLU A 314 3.03 -2.11 -25.73
C GLU A 314 1.53 -2.40 -25.68
N ALA A 315 1.14 -3.67 -25.81
CA ALA A 315 -0.25 -4.09 -25.62
C ALA A 315 -0.78 -3.72 -24.23
N ALA A 316 0.02 -3.94 -23.17
CA ALA A 316 -0.36 -3.56 -21.82
C ALA A 316 -0.51 -2.04 -21.63
N ARG A 317 0.33 -1.25 -22.32
CA ARG A 317 0.26 0.22 -22.29
C ARG A 317 -1.03 0.74 -22.92
N GLY A 318 -1.46 0.16 -24.04
CA GLY A 318 -2.72 0.51 -24.71
C GLY A 318 -3.95 0.29 -23.80
N ASP A 319 -4.01 -0.84 -23.10
CA ASP A 319 -5.11 -1.15 -22.17
C ASP A 319 -5.15 -0.19 -20.96
N HIS A 320 -3.98 0.15 -20.43
CA HIS A 320 -3.85 1.08 -19.30
C HIS A 320 -4.22 2.53 -19.68
N GLU A 321 -3.86 3.00 -20.88
CA GLU A 321 -4.25 4.32 -21.38
C GLU A 321 -5.76 4.45 -21.56
N ALA A 322 -6.43 3.40 -22.05
CA ALA A 322 -7.89 3.35 -22.18
C ALA A 322 -8.58 3.40 -20.81
N GLU A 323 -8.08 2.68 -19.81
CA GLU A 323 -8.60 2.71 -18.44
C GLU A 323 -8.38 4.08 -17.78
N GLN A 324 -7.23 4.71 -17.99
CA GLN A 324 -6.97 6.08 -17.54
C GLN A 324 -7.82 7.13 -18.25
N ALA A 325 -8.16 6.93 -19.52
CA ALA A 325 -9.09 7.80 -20.25
C ALA A 325 -10.51 7.72 -19.67
N LEU A 326 -11.00 6.52 -19.36
CA LEU A 326 -12.29 6.31 -18.69
C LEU A 326 -12.33 6.96 -17.29
N ARG A 327 -11.26 6.84 -16.50
CA ARG A 327 -11.14 7.52 -15.20
C ARG A 327 -11.14 9.05 -15.33
N ARG A 328 -10.47 9.60 -16.35
CA ARG A 328 -10.47 11.04 -16.64
C ARG A 328 -11.86 11.52 -17.04
N GLN A 329 -12.57 10.75 -17.88
CA GLN A 329 -13.93 11.06 -18.29
C GLN A 329 -14.91 11.05 -17.10
N ALA A 330 -14.89 9.99 -16.28
CA ALA A 330 -15.74 9.91 -15.09
C ALA A 330 -15.51 11.06 -14.09
N ARG A 331 -14.26 11.52 -13.97
CA ARG A 331 -13.92 12.70 -13.17
C ARG A 331 -14.48 14.00 -13.77
N ALA A 332 -14.38 14.17 -15.08
CA ALA A 332 -14.95 15.34 -15.76
C ALA A 332 -16.48 15.37 -15.63
N ASP A 333 -17.14 14.22 -15.75
CA ASP A 333 -18.59 14.08 -15.59
C ASP A 333 -19.02 14.42 -14.14
N TYR A 334 -18.26 13.98 -13.14
CA TYR A 334 -18.47 14.36 -11.74
C TYR A 334 -18.31 15.87 -11.50
N GLU A 335 -17.28 16.49 -12.06
CA GLU A 335 -17.05 17.94 -11.96
C GLU A 335 -18.18 18.74 -12.64
N ALA A 336 -18.68 18.28 -13.79
CA ALA A 336 -19.83 18.86 -14.48
C ALA A 336 -21.15 18.71 -13.69
N ALA A 337 -21.37 17.56 -13.05
CA ALA A 337 -22.52 17.34 -12.18
C ALA A 337 -22.48 18.27 -10.95
N LEU A 338 -21.29 18.46 -10.36
CA LEU A 338 -21.08 19.37 -9.23
C LEU A 338 -21.37 20.83 -9.62
N ALA A 339 -20.90 21.27 -10.79
CA ALA A 339 -21.18 22.61 -11.31
C ALA A 339 -22.69 22.83 -11.58
N SER A 340 -23.36 21.81 -12.11
CA SER A 340 -24.81 21.85 -12.36
C SER A 340 -25.61 21.94 -11.05
N TYR A 341 -25.23 21.15 -10.05
CA TYR A 341 -25.82 21.21 -8.70
C TYR A 341 -25.62 22.58 -8.05
N GLN A 342 -24.43 23.18 -8.16
CA GLN A 342 -24.18 24.54 -7.66
C GLN A 342 -25.05 25.60 -8.36
N ARG A 343 -25.26 25.47 -9.67
CA ARG A 343 -26.10 26.39 -10.43
C ARG A 343 -27.59 26.27 -10.05
N ILE A 344 -28.10 25.06 -9.85
CA ILE A 344 -29.47 24.82 -9.35
C ILE A 344 -29.65 25.41 -7.95
N ARG A 345 -28.71 25.16 -7.04
CA ARG A 345 -28.74 25.70 -5.68
C ARG A 345 -28.73 27.22 -5.62
N LEU A 346 -28.08 27.89 -6.57
CA LEU A 346 -28.09 29.35 -6.68
C LEU A 346 -29.42 29.89 -7.23
N LEU A 347 -30.11 29.14 -8.09
CA LEU A 347 -31.44 29.49 -8.60
C LEU A 347 -32.52 29.34 -7.52
N GLU A 348 -32.40 28.35 -6.63
CA GLU A 348 -33.30 28.17 -5.47
C GLU A 348 -33.12 29.23 -4.37
N GLN A 349 -32.09 30.09 -4.47
CA GLN A 349 -31.81 31.18 -3.52
C GLN A 349 -32.26 32.56 -4.04
N LEU A 350 -32.82 32.65 -5.25
CA LEU A 350 -33.41 33.89 -5.75
C LEU A 350 -34.80 34.07 -5.12
N PRO A 351 -35.13 35.26 -4.59
CA PRO A 351 -36.49 35.53 -4.15
C PRO A 351 -37.42 35.44 -5.36
N THR A 352 -38.51 34.67 -5.24
CA THR A 352 -39.65 34.76 -6.14
C THR A 352 -40.26 36.15 -6.00
N GLU A 353 -40.12 36.98 -7.04
CA GLU A 353 -40.82 38.27 -7.16
C GLU A 353 -42.35 38.11 -7.18
#